data_AF-A0AAU5TU38-F1
#
_entry.id   AF-A0AAU5TU38-F1
#
_cell.length_a   1.000
_cell.length_b   1.000
_cell.length_c   1.000
_cell.angle_alpha   90.00
_cell.angle_beta   90.00
_cell.angle_gamma   90.00
#
_symmetry.space_group_name_H-M   'P 1'
#
loop_
_entity.id
_entity.type
_entity.pdbx_description
1 polymer ?
#
loop_
_entity_poly.entity_id
_entity_poly.type
_entity_poly.pdbx_seq_one_letter_code
_entity_poly.pdbx_strand_id
1 'polypeptide(L)'
;MSAPDDPYLVLAAAAARWDRVSGRLGTAERERLTGLVAVVRDRTRDERLRYAAARQAAELLAAWLPDEFGADPAARFTGPPVMPGPGGPSAGQPTVQGFDAEDLAVLLIDGHRMVGPVLGPVRERLLAEPALDAETLLRRGGAPFAPELIRLPGVGGRLRLPRFQFSEDTLPWLVVLEVNALLAADRDPWGAADWWLSANAWLGTTPVSLLGTEHDRQLPDVAQFLMSSGE
;
A
#
# COMPACT_ATOMS: atom_id res chain seq x y z
N MET A 1 -33.41 -17.13 -7.01
CA MET A 1 -32.41 -16.06 -6.78
C MET A 1 -31.21 -16.72 -6.15
N SER A 2 -30.20 -17.09 -6.94
CA SER A 2 -28.94 -17.57 -6.37
C SER A 2 -28.34 -16.44 -5.55
N ALA A 3 -27.92 -16.74 -4.32
CA ALA A 3 -27.19 -15.79 -3.49
C ALA A 3 -26.03 -15.18 -4.30
N PRO A 4 -25.69 -13.90 -4.11
CA PRO A 4 -24.42 -13.43 -4.60
C PRO A 4 -23.34 -14.33 -4.00
N ASP A 5 -22.38 -14.73 -4.84
CA ASP A 5 -21.10 -15.26 -4.39
C ASP A 5 -20.59 -14.37 -3.25
N ASP A 6 -20.00 -14.95 -2.20
CA ASP A 6 -19.54 -14.26 -0.98
C ASP A 6 -19.05 -12.82 -1.27
N PRO A 7 -19.64 -11.77 -0.69
CA PRO A 7 -19.31 -10.40 -1.06
C PRO A 7 -17.84 -10.06 -0.86
N TYR A 8 -17.14 -10.72 0.08
CA TYR A 8 -15.70 -10.54 0.26
C TYR A 8 -14.89 -11.08 -0.92
N LEU A 9 -15.37 -12.13 -1.60
CA LEU A 9 -14.74 -12.62 -2.83
C LEU A 9 -14.84 -11.62 -3.98
N VAL A 10 -15.97 -10.91 -4.09
CA VAL A 10 -16.15 -9.87 -5.12
C VAL A 10 -15.17 -8.72 -4.87
N LEU A 11 -14.99 -8.31 -3.61
CA LEU A 11 -14.02 -7.26 -3.27
C LEU A 11 -12.57 -7.71 -3.50
N ALA A 12 -12.21 -8.92 -3.10
CA ALA A 12 -10.90 -9.51 -3.39
C ALA A 12 -10.63 -9.61 -4.90
N ALA A 13 -11.64 -10.01 -5.67
CA ALA A 13 -11.58 -10.04 -7.13
C ALA A 13 -11.40 -8.65 -7.75
N ALA A 14 -12.03 -7.62 -7.19
CA ALA A 14 -11.86 -6.24 -7.63
C ALA A 14 -10.45 -5.71 -7.33
N ALA A 15 -9.87 -6.06 -6.17
CA ALA A 15 -8.48 -5.75 -5.84
C ALA A 15 -7.50 -6.42 -6.81
N ALA A 16 -7.68 -7.72 -7.08
CA ALA A 16 -6.82 -8.47 -8.00
C ALA A 16 -6.86 -7.93 -9.45
N ARG A 17 -7.94 -7.24 -9.85
CA ARG A 17 -8.13 -6.66 -11.20
C ARG A 17 -8.13 -5.13 -11.18
N TRP A 18 -7.47 -4.52 -10.20
CA TRP A 18 -7.58 -3.08 -9.97
C TRP A 18 -7.25 -2.21 -11.19
N ASP A 19 -6.28 -2.58 -12.03
CA ASP A 19 -5.95 -1.81 -13.24
C ASP A 19 -7.12 -1.73 -14.23
N ARG A 20 -7.96 -2.77 -14.31
CA ARG A 20 -9.17 -2.77 -15.16
C ARG A 20 -10.34 -2.04 -14.52
N VAL A 21 -10.46 -2.14 -13.20
CA VAL A 21 -11.56 -1.55 -12.41
C VAL A 21 -11.37 -0.04 -12.26
N SER A 22 -10.15 0.39 -11.91
CA SER A 22 -9.84 1.79 -11.54
C SER A 22 -10.08 2.80 -12.66
N GLY A 23 -9.80 2.42 -13.92
CA GLY A 23 -10.01 3.28 -15.09
C GLY A 23 -11.48 3.43 -15.50
N ARG A 24 -12.38 2.57 -15.00
CA ARG A 24 -13.81 2.58 -15.30
C ARG A 24 -14.65 3.20 -14.18
N LEU A 25 -14.03 3.49 -13.02
CA LEU A 25 -14.69 4.11 -11.87
C LEU A 25 -14.81 5.63 -12.07
N GLY A 26 -16.04 6.12 -12.22
CA GLY A 26 -16.33 7.55 -12.12
C GLY A 26 -16.17 8.08 -10.69
N THR A 27 -16.22 9.41 -10.54
CA THR A 27 -15.96 10.07 -9.25
C THR A 27 -17.00 9.72 -8.18
N ALA A 28 -18.29 9.74 -8.53
CA ALA A 28 -19.38 9.43 -7.60
C ALA A 28 -19.35 7.94 -7.20
N GLU A 29 -18.98 7.09 -8.15
CA GLU A 29 -18.86 5.65 -7.96
C GLU A 29 -17.72 5.34 -6.99
N ARG A 30 -16.56 5.95 -7.22
CA ARG A 30 -15.40 5.85 -6.34
C ARG A 30 -15.74 6.30 -4.93
N GLU A 31 -16.37 7.47 -4.76
CA GLU A 31 -16.73 7.99 -3.44
C GLU A 31 -17.64 7.03 -2.65
N ARG A 32 -18.68 6.48 -3.31
CA ARG A 32 -19.58 5.51 -2.69
C ARG A 32 -18.85 4.22 -2.29
N LEU A 33 -18.03 3.69 -3.20
CA LEU A 33 -17.28 2.48 -2.95
C LEU A 33 -16.28 2.68 -1.80
N THR A 34 -15.57 3.81 -1.77
CA THR A 34 -14.68 4.22 -0.67
C THR A 34 -15.41 4.25 0.67
N GLY A 35 -16.62 4.82 0.73
CA GLY A 35 -17.42 4.84 1.96
C GLY A 35 -17.80 3.44 2.46
N LEU A 36 -18.15 2.53 1.55
CA LEU A 36 -18.51 1.15 1.91
C LEU A 36 -17.30 0.34 2.37
N VAL A 37 -16.17 0.41 1.65
CA VAL A 37 -14.96 -0.33 2.05
C VAL A 37 -14.32 0.22 3.32
N ALA A 38 -14.54 1.50 3.66
CA ALA A 38 -14.16 2.06 4.95
C ALA A 38 -14.91 1.38 6.11
N VAL A 39 -16.19 1.06 5.94
CA VAL A 39 -16.96 0.29 6.94
C VAL A 39 -16.45 -1.15 7.02
N VAL A 40 -16.13 -1.78 5.88
CA VAL A 40 -15.58 -3.14 5.84
C VAL A 40 -14.25 -3.26 6.61
N ARG A 41 -13.37 -2.27 6.44
CA ARG A 41 -12.05 -2.17 7.07
C ARG A 41 -12.10 -1.97 8.58
N ASP A 42 -13.10 -1.24 9.10
CA ASP A 42 -13.19 -0.87 10.50
C ASP A 42 -13.54 -2.06 11.40
N ARG A 43 -12.52 -2.76 11.90
CA ARG A 43 -12.66 -3.95 12.77
C ARG A 43 -13.35 -3.68 14.11
N THR A 44 -13.57 -2.42 14.48
CA THR A 44 -14.34 -2.08 15.69
C THR A 44 -15.86 -2.15 15.46
N ARG A 45 -16.30 -2.20 14.20
CA ARG A 45 -17.70 -2.33 13.82
C ARG A 45 -18.19 -3.76 13.97
N ASP A 46 -19.49 -3.88 14.25
CA ASP A 46 -20.22 -5.14 14.24
C ASP A 46 -20.05 -5.88 12.90
N GLU A 47 -19.82 -7.19 12.98
CA GLU A 47 -19.57 -8.04 11.81
C GLU A 47 -20.73 -8.02 10.79
N ARG A 48 -21.99 -7.93 11.25
CA ARG A 48 -23.13 -7.86 10.34
C ARG A 48 -23.15 -6.54 9.56
N LEU A 49 -22.73 -5.45 10.18
CA LEU A 49 -22.58 -4.15 9.51
C LEU A 49 -21.47 -4.21 8.45
N ARG A 50 -20.32 -4.81 8.80
CA ARG A 50 -19.22 -5.00 7.84
C ARG A 50 -19.64 -5.87 6.66
N TYR A 51 -20.33 -6.98 6.92
CA TYR A 51 -20.85 -7.86 5.88
C TYR A 51 -21.92 -7.15 5.01
N ALA A 52 -22.82 -6.38 5.61
CA ALA A 52 -23.83 -5.62 4.87
C ALA A 52 -23.19 -4.55 3.96
N ALA A 53 -22.15 -3.88 4.42
CA ALA A 53 -21.38 -2.93 3.63
C ALA A 53 -20.62 -3.64 2.48
N ALA A 54 -20.00 -4.79 2.75
CA ALA A 54 -19.36 -5.61 1.71
C ALA A 54 -20.36 -6.05 0.64
N ARG A 55 -21.56 -6.48 1.05
CA ARG A 55 -22.63 -6.84 0.12
C ARG A 55 -23.06 -5.66 -0.75
N GLN A 56 -23.29 -4.49 -0.15
CA GLN A 56 -23.62 -3.29 -0.91
C GLN A 56 -22.50 -2.91 -1.89
N ALA A 57 -21.23 -3.05 -1.49
CA ALA A 57 -20.10 -2.78 -2.37
C ALA A 57 -20.02 -3.77 -3.54
N ALA A 58 -20.26 -5.05 -3.29
CA ALA A 58 -20.32 -6.09 -4.31
C ALA A 58 -21.48 -5.85 -5.31
N GLU A 59 -22.67 -5.50 -4.80
CA GLU A 59 -23.83 -5.14 -5.64
C GLU A 59 -23.56 -3.92 -6.51
N LEU A 60 -22.85 -2.94 -5.95
CA LEU A 60 -22.46 -1.72 -6.64
C LEU A 60 -21.46 -2.00 -7.77
N LEU A 61 -20.44 -2.83 -7.50
CA LEU A 61 -19.49 -3.31 -8.51
C LEU A 61 -20.18 -4.11 -9.61
N ALA A 62 -21.12 -4.99 -9.27
CA ALA A 62 -21.90 -5.79 -10.23
C ALA A 62 -22.82 -4.93 -11.11
N ALA A 63 -23.41 -3.87 -10.55
CA ALA A 63 -24.25 -2.95 -11.30
C ALA A 63 -23.46 -2.11 -12.31
N TRP A 64 -22.23 -1.70 -11.95
CA TRP A 64 -21.39 -0.85 -12.81
C TRP A 64 -20.56 -1.63 -13.82
N LEU A 65 -20.08 -2.79 -13.42
CA LEU A 65 -19.19 -3.64 -14.20
C LEU A 65 -19.81 -5.03 -14.34
N PRO A 66 -20.99 -5.14 -15.01
CA PRO A 66 -21.71 -6.40 -15.12
C PRO A 66 -20.89 -7.48 -15.85
N ASP A 67 -20.01 -7.08 -16.78
CA ASP A 67 -19.13 -8.01 -17.50
C ASP A 67 -18.00 -8.59 -16.61
N GLU A 68 -17.72 -7.99 -15.45
CA GLU A 68 -16.63 -8.40 -14.54
C GLU A 68 -17.18 -9.01 -13.23
N PHE A 69 -18.34 -8.54 -12.75
CA PHE A 69 -18.91 -8.93 -11.46
C PHE A 69 -20.41 -9.26 -11.51
N GLY A 70 -21.01 -9.28 -12.71
CA GLY A 70 -22.43 -9.57 -12.89
C GLY A 70 -22.80 -11.04 -12.63
N ALA A 71 -24.10 -11.32 -12.70
CA ALA A 71 -24.64 -12.65 -12.41
C ALA A 71 -24.28 -13.71 -13.46
N ASP A 72 -23.79 -13.30 -14.64
CA ASP A 72 -23.40 -14.19 -15.73
C ASP A 72 -22.17 -15.04 -15.32
N PRO A 73 -22.24 -16.39 -15.36
CA PRO A 73 -21.09 -17.25 -15.13
C PRO A 73 -19.86 -16.92 -16.00
N ALA A 74 -20.06 -16.36 -17.19
CA ALA A 74 -18.96 -15.91 -18.07
C ALA A 74 -18.30 -14.61 -17.58
N ALA A 75 -19.01 -13.77 -16.81
CA ALA A 75 -18.44 -12.61 -16.13
C ALA A 75 -17.64 -13.01 -14.88
N ARG A 76 -17.89 -14.21 -14.33
CA ARG A 76 -17.22 -14.75 -13.15
C ARG A 76 -15.88 -15.37 -13.49
N PHE A 77 -14.94 -14.57 -14.01
CA PHE A 77 -13.54 -15.01 -14.10
C PHE A 77 -12.86 -14.97 -12.72
N THR A 78 -13.54 -15.30 -11.63
CA THR A 78 -12.91 -15.45 -10.31
C THR A 78 -12.02 -16.70 -10.35
N GLY A 79 -10.72 -16.53 -10.10
CA GLY A 79 -9.88 -17.70 -9.78
C GLY A 79 -10.49 -18.44 -8.59
N PRO A 80 -10.23 -19.75 -8.43
CA PRO A 80 -10.83 -20.51 -7.35
C PRO A 80 -10.53 -19.82 -6.02
N PRO A 81 -11.55 -19.60 -5.17
CA PRO A 81 -11.35 -18.94 -3.89
C PRO A 81 -10.43 -19.80 -3.03
N VAL A 82 -9.43 -19.18 -2.41
CA VAL A 82 -8.54 -19.86 -1.47
C VAL A 82 -8.81 -19.32 -0.08
N MET A 83 -9.09 -20.23 0.85
CA MET A 83 -9.14 -19.90 2.27
C MET A 83 -7.72 -19.93 2.84
N PRO A 84 -7.16 -18.79 3.27
CA PRO A 84 -5.85 -18.74 3.89
C PRO A 84 -5.88 -19.40 5.27
N GLY A 85 -4.74 -19.95 5.69
CA GLY A 85 -4.59 -20.60 6.99
C GLY A 85 -4.75 -19.64 8.18
N PRO A 86 -5.00 -20.17 9.39
CA PRO A 86 -5.09 -19.39 10.61
C PRO A 86 -3.70 -18.86 11.00
N GLY A 87 -3.37 -17.62 10.62
CA GLY A 87 -2.08 -17.01 10.99
C GLY A 87 -1.54 -15.97 10.01
N GLY A 88 -2.16 -15.80 8.83
CA GLY A 88 -1.82 -14.72 7.90
C GLY A 88 -2.60 -13.42 8.14
N PRO A 89 -2.20 -12.30 7.52
CA PRO A 89 -2.92 -11.01 7.60
C PRO A 89 -4.38 -11.12 7.12
N SER A 90 -4.66 -12.04 6.19
CA SER A 90 -6.00 -12.36 5.67
C SER A 90 -6.69 -13.53 6.39
N ALA A 91 -6.21 -13.95 7.57
CA ALA A 91 -6.74 -15.12 8.27
C ALA A 91 -8.26 -15.03 8.46
N GLY A 92 -8.98 -16.04 7.94
CA GLY A 92 -10.43 -16.14 8.01
C GLY A 92 -11.20 -15.36 6.93
N GLN A 93 -10.53 -14.72 5.97
CA GLN A 93 -11.17 -14.10 4.81
C GLN A 93 -10.82 -14.82 3.51
N PRO A 94 -11.77 -14.97 2.58
CA PRO A 94 -11.49 -15.62 1.31
C PRO A 94 -10.61 -14.74 0.42
N THR A 95 -9.70 -15.36 -0.33
CA THR A 95 -8.78 -14.64 -1.23
C THR A 95 -8.99 -15.02 -2.69
N VAL A 96 -8.69 -14.08 -3.59
CA VAL A 96 -8.68 -14.28 -5.05
C VAL A 96 -7.31 -13.89 -5.57
N GLN A 97 -6.57 -14.84 -6.13
CA GLN A 97 -5.17 -14.63 -6.57
C GLN A 97 -4.27 -14.06 -5.46
N GLY A 98 -4.58 -14.39 -4.19
CA GLY A 98 -3.86 -13.91 -3.01
C GLY A 98 -4.23 -12.49 -2.54
N PHE A 99 -5.20 -11.83 -3.17
CA PHE A 99 -5.78 -10.57 -2.70
C PHE A 99 -6.97 -10.84 -1.79
N ASP A 100 -7.20 -9.97 -0.82
CA ASP A 100 -8.38 -9.97 0.05
C ASP A 100 -9.23 -8.69 -0.09
N ALA A 101 -10.30 -8.57 0.70
CA ALA A 101 -11.18 -7.41 0.67
C ALA A 101 -10.52 -6.14 1.27
N GLU A 102 -9.55 -6.29 2.17
CA GLU A 102 -8.80 -5.17 2.76
C GLU A 102 -7.88 -4.52 1.72
N ASP A 103 -7.32 -5.30 0.79
CA ASP A 103 -6.51 -4.77 -0.31
C ASP A 103 -7.28 -3.76 -1.17
N LEU A 104 -8.59 -3.97 -1.38
CA LEU A 104 -9.43 -2.99 -2.08
C LEU A 104 -9.58 -1.69 -1.26
N ALA A 105 -9.69 -1.80 0.06
CA ALA A 105 -9.75 -0.65 0.95
C ALA A 105 -8.44 0.14 0.90
N VAL A 106 -7.28 -0.53 0.88
CA VAL A 106 -5.97 0.11 0.71
C VAL A 106 -5.88 0.85 -0.64
N LEU A 107 -6.30 0.22 -1.73
CA LEU A 107 -6.26 0.83 -3.07
C LEU A 107 -7.16 2.08 -3.18
N LEU A 108 -8.31 2.09 -2.51
CA LEU A 108 -9.29 3.18 -2.57
C LEU A 108 -9.08 4.28 -1.53
N ILE A 109 -8.72 3.91 -0.31
CA ILE A 109 -8.60 4.82 0.85
C ILE A 109 -7.16 5.31 1.01
N ASP A 110 -6.19 4.40 0.98
CA ASP A 110 -4.78 4.73 1.21
C ASP A 110 -4.08 5.16 -0.08
N GLY A 111 -4.63 4.76 -1.23
CA GLY A 111 -4.28 5.28 -2.55
C GLY A 111 -2.97 4.73 -3.12
N HIS A 112 -2.48 3.58 -2.64
CA HIS A 112 -1.22 3.00 -3.10
C HIS A 112 -1.35 1.52 -3.51
N ARG A 113 -0.45 1.08 -4.41
CA ARG A 113 -0.50 -0.24 -5.05
C ARG A 113 0.27 -1.35 -4.33
N MET A 114 0.87 -1.06 -3.18
CA MET A 114 1.59 -2.05 -2.38
C MET A 114 0.64 -3.01 -1.64
N VAL A 115 -0.10 -3.84 -2.38
CA VAL A 115 -1.16 -4.75 -1.89
C VAL A 115 -0.97 -6.16 -2.45
N GLY A 116 -1.76 -7.13 -1.95
CA GLY A 116 -1.75 -8.50 -2.44
C GLY A 116 -0.55 -9.33 -1.98
N PRO A 117 -0.38 -10.55 -2.52
CA PRO A 117 0.44 -11.59 -1.90
C PRO A 117 1.95 -11.30 -1.95
N VAL A 118 2.40 -10.50 -2.92
CA VAL A 118 3.82 -10.18 -3.11
C VAL A 118 4.18 -8.87 -2.41
N LEU A 119 3.41 -7.80 -2.65
CA LEU A 119 3.75 -6.46 -2.17
C LEU A 119 3.16 -6.13 -0.80
N GLY A 120 2.10 -6.83 -0.36
CA GLY A 120 1.51 -6.67 0.97
C GLY A 120 2.50 -6.93 2.11
N PRO A 121 3.25 -8.05 2.10
CA PRO A 121 4.28 -8.30 3.11
C PRO A 121 5.41 -7.26 3.11
N VAL A 122 5.79 -6.75 1.93
CA VAL A 122 6.79 -5.67 1.81
C VAL A 122 6.24 -4.39 2.44
N ARG A 123 5.01 -3.99 2.10
CA ARG A 123 4.32 -2.84 2.71
C ARG A 123 4.32 -2.93 4.22
N GLU A 124 3.89 -4.07 4.77
CA GLU A 124 3.77 -4.26 6.21
C GLU A 124 5.12 -4.07 6.92
N ARG A 125 6.19 -4.66 6.36
CA ARG A 125 7.55 -4.46 6.86
C ARG A 125 7.98 -2.98 6.80
N LEU A 126 7.75 -2.30 5.68
CA LEU A 126 8.14 -0.89 5.52
C LEU A 126 7.34 0.04 6.43
N LEU A 127 6.06 -0.23 6.65
CA LEU A 127 5.21 0.55 7.56
C LEU A 127 5.51 0.29 9.04
N ALA A 128 6.12 -0.84 9.36
CA ALA A 128 6.56 -1.18 10.72
C ALA A 128 7.78 -0.35 11.17
N GLU A 129 8.53 0.24 10.24
CA GLU A 129 9.62 1.16 10.56
C GLU A 129 9.09 2.34 11.40
N PRO A 130 9.77 2.71 12.52
CA PRO A 130 9.45 3.91 13.26
C PRO A 130 9.36 5.11 12.33
N ALA A 131 8.33 5.94 12.50
CA ALA A 131 8.06 7.07 11.63
C ALA A 131 7.57 8.29 12.41
N LEU A 132 7.88 9.47 11.89
CA LEU A 132 7.25 10.72 12.28
C LEU A 132 6.01 10.95 11.42
N ASP A 133 4.97 11.55 12.00
CA ASP A 133 3.89 12.12 11.22
C ASP A 133 4.24 13.55 10.76
N ALA A 134 3.65 13.97 9.64
CA ALA A 134 3.94 15.27 9.03
C ALA A 134 3.60 16.46 9.96
N GLU A 135 2.54 16.35 10.75
CA GLU A 135 2.10 17.42 11.67
C GLU A 135 3.10 17.62 12.81
N THR A 136 3.58 16.53 13.40
CA THR A 136 4.65 16.54 14.41
C THR A 136 5.92 17.15 13.87
N LEU A 137 6.34 16.79 12.65
CA LEU A 137 7.55 17.35 12.06
C LEU A 137 7.43 18.86 11.82
N LEU A 138 6.27 19.33 11.32
CA LEU A 138 6.00 20.78 11.15
C LEU A 138 6.05 21.52 12.49
N ARG A 139 5.39 21.00 13.53
CA ARG A 139 5.38 21.65 14.85
C ARG A 139 6.78 21.79 15.45
N ARG A 140 7.70 20.89 15.06
CA ARG A 140 9.10 20.93 15.51
C ARG A 140 10.02 21.70 14.56
N GLY A 141 9.48 22.37 13.53
CA GLY A 141 10.22 23.24 12.61
C GLY A 141 10.82 22.56 11.38
N GLY A 142 10.50 21.28 11.14
CA GLY A 142 10.95 20.55 9.94
C GLY A 142 10.05 20.77 8.72
N ALA A 143 10.50 20.26 7.56
CA ALA A 143 9.82 20.38 6.27
C ALA A 143 9.32 19.01 5.77
N PRO A 144 8.17 18.48 6.24
CA PRO A 144 7.71 17.12 5.89
C PRO A 144 7.32 16.94 4.42
N PHE A 145 7.22 18.02 3.65
CA PHE A 145 6.81 17.97 2.25
C PHE A 145 7.97 18.20 1.27
N ALA A 146 9.21 18.25 1.77
CA ALA A 146 10.38 18.26 0.90
C ALA A 146 10.35 17.06 -0.05
N PRO A 147 10.57 17.25 -1.37
CA PRO A 147 10.43 16.19 -2.36
C PRO A 147 11.42 15.04 -2.14
N GLU A 148 12.58 15.33 -1.55
CA GLU A 148 13.63 14.37 -1.24
C GLU A 148 13.33 13.53 0.02
N LEU A 149 12.18 13.72 0.68
CA LEU A 149 11.76 12.86 1.78
C LEU A 149 10.87 11.73 1.29
N ILE A 150 11.20 10.52 1.73
CA ILE A 150 10.33 9.36 1.67
C ILE A 150 9.10 9.62 2.53
N ARG A 151 7.94 9.61 1.87
CA ARG A 151 6.63 9.82 2.47
C ARG A 151 5.78 8.61 2.13
N LEU A 152 5.70 7.66 3.06
CA LEU A 152 4.88 6.47 2.87
C LEU A 152 3.42 6.80 3.23
N PRO A 153 2.47 6.59 2.31
CA PRO A 153 1.06 6.66 2.66
C PRO A 153 0.74 5.49 3.60
N GLY A 154 0.43 5.81 4.86
CA GLY A 154 -0.06 4.86 5.85
C GLY A 154 -1.58 4.74 5.80
N VAL A 155 -2.13 4.02 6.79
CA VAL A 155 -3.58 3.82 6.96
C VAL A 155 -4.32 5.16 6.95
N GLY A 156 -5.37 5.25 6.12
CA GLY A 156 -6.19 6.44 5.93
C GLY A 156 -5.51 7.53 5.11
N GLY A 157 -4.47 7.19 4.33
CA GLY A 157 -3.67 8.15 3.55
C GLY A 157 -2.77 9.04 4.41
N ARG A 158 -2.61 8.74 5.71
CA ARG A 158 -1.77 9.53 6.62
C ARG A 158 -0.30 9.34 6.27
N LEU A 159 0.42 10.43 6.04
CA LEU A 159 1.84 10.38 5.74
C LEU A 159 2.65 9.88 6.94
N ARG A 160 3.47 8.87 6.67
CA ARG A 160 4.52 8.37 7.57
C ARG A 160 5.86 8.71 6.96
N LEU A 161 6.68 9.44 7.70
CA LEU A 161 8.06 9.74 7.32
C LEU A 161 8.98 8.82 8.14
N PRO A 162 9.58 7.77 7.54
CA PRO A 162 10.52 6.90 8.23
C PRO A 162 11.55 7.69 9.03
N ARG A 163 11.73 7.32 10.29
CA ARG A 163 12.47 8.09 11.30
C ARG A 163 13.96 8.20 10.97
N PHE A 164 14.52 7.17 10.31
CA PHE A 164 15.93 7.12 9.93
C PHE A 164 16.37 8.30 9.04
N GLN A 165 15.43 8.94 8.35
CA GLN A 165 15.74 10.07 7.47
C GLN A 165 16.27 11.29 8.21
N PHE A 166 16.09 11.36 9.53
CA PHE A 166 16.41 12.52 10.35
C PHE A 166 17.53 12.24 11.36
N SER A 167 18.55 13.11 11.37
CA SER A 167 19.42 13.33 12.53
C SER A 167 18.73 14.31 13.50
N GLU A 168 19.06 14.21 14.79
CA GLU A 168 18.64 15.19 15.82
C GLU A 168 17.16 15.64 15.72
N ASP A 169 16.26 14.67 15.91
CA ASP A 169 14.80 14.80 15.91
C ASP A 169 14.11 15.28 14.62
N THR A 170 14.63 16.26 13.88
CA THR A 170 13.92 16.88 12.75
C THR A 170 14.79 17.25 11.55
N LEU A 171 16.12 17.20 11.68
CA LEU A 171 17.02 17.61 10.62
C LEU A 171 17.30 16.41 9.71
N PRO A 172 16.93 16.46 8.42
CA PRO A 172 17.25 15.34 7.54
C PRO A 172 18.75 15.20 7.32
N TRP A 173 19.25 13.96 7.22
CA TRP A 173 20.62 13.72 6.80
C TRP A 173 20.81 14.18 5.36
N LEU A 174 21.88 14.94 5.07
CA LEU A 174 22.16 15.39 3.70
C LEU A 174 22.31 14.21 2.72
N VAL A 175 22.99 13.14 3.15
CA VAL A 175 23.15 11.91 2.36
C VAL A 175 21.80 11.24 2.06
N VAL A 176 20.83 11.32 2.98
CA VAL A 176 19.48 10.78 2.75
C VAL A 176 18.77 11.56 1.65
N LEU A 177 18.84 12.90 1.70
CA LEU A 177 18.21 13.74 0.68
C LEU A 177 18.80 13.49 -0.70
N GLU A 178 20.13 13.37 -0.79
CA GLU A 178 20.85 13.10 -2.04
C GLU A 178 20.46 11.74 -2.65
N VAL A 179 20.51 10.67 -1.85
CA VAL A 179 20.10 9.34 -2.29
C VAL A 179 18.63 9.30 -2.69
N ASN A 180 17.74 9.90 -1.91
CA ASN A 180 16.31 9.90 -2.20
C ASN A 180 15.98 10.69 -3.48
N ALA A 181 16.75 11.73 -3.79
CA ALA A 181 16.64 12.43 -5.06
C ALA A 181 17.05 11.53 -6.24
N LEU A 182 18.15 10.77 -6.10
CA LEU A 182 18.59 9.80 -7.11
C LEU A 182 17.54 8.69 -7.33
N LEU A 183 16.93 8.20 -6.25
CA LEU A 183 15.89 7.17 -6.29
C LEU A 183 14.50 7.71 -6.64
N ALA A 184 14.35 9.01 -6.90
CA ALA A 184 13.07 9.68 -7.16
C ALA A 184 11.99 9.35 -6.11
N ALA A 185 12.32 9.52 -4.83
CA ALA A 185 11.45 9.18 -3.70
C ALA A 185 10.11 9.94 -3.68
N ASP A 186 9.99 11.06 -4.41
CA ASP A 186 8.73 11.77 -4.62
C ASP A 186 7.76 10.99 -5.53
N ARG A 187 8.30 10.20 -6.46
CA ARG A 187 7.55 9.38 -7.44
C ARG A 187 7.41 7.94 -6.99
N ASP A 188 8.46 7.36 -6.41
CA ASP A 188 8.45 6.00 -5.87
C ASP A 188 8.96 5.96 -4.41
N PRO A 189 8.15 6.44 -3.46
CA PRO A 189 8.52 6.42 -2.05
C PRO A 189 8.65 4.99 -1.49
N TRP A 190 7.96 4.01 -2.10
CA TRP A 190 8.01 2.62 -1.66
C TRP A 190 9.29 1.92 -2.09
N GLY A 191 9.71 2.10 -3.34
CA GLY A 191 11.00 1.61 -3.83
C GLY A 191 12.17 2.27 -3.09
N ALA A 192 12.10 3.58 -2.85
CA ALA A 192 13.12 4.27 -2.05
C ALA A 192 13.18 3.75 -0.60
N ALA A 193 12.03 3.55 0.06
CA ALA A 193 12.00 2.96 1.39
C ALA A 193 12.55 1.53 1.42
N ASP A 194 12.19 0.71 0.42
CA ASP A 194 12.68 -0.66 0.32
C ASP A 194 14.19 -0.71 0.14
N TRP A 195 14.75 0.17 -0.70
CA TRP A 195 16.19 0.28 -0.87
C TRP A 195 16.92 0.51 0.45
N TRP A 196 16.44 1.46 1.28
CA TRP A 196 17.06 1.77 2.58
C TRP A 196 16.96 0.66 3.62
N LEU A 197 15.81 -0.02 3.67
CA LEU A 197 15.45 -0.94 4.75
C LEU A 197 15.71 -2.42 4.42
N SER A 198 16.03 -2.73 3.17
CA SER A 198 16.38 -4.08 2.73
C SER A 198 17.90 -4.25 2.61
N ALA A 199 18.37 -5.49 2.74
CA ALA A 199 19.79 -5.79 2.56
C ALA A 199 20.21 -5.49 1.12
N ASN A 200 21.25 -4.69 0.96
CA ASN A 200 21.82 -4.33 -0.34
C ASN A 200 23.05 -5.20 -0.62
N ALA A 201 23.03 -5.93 -1.74
CA ALA A 201 24.08 -6.89 -2.07
C ALA A 201 25.46 -6.27 -2.27
N TRP A 202 25.55 -5.03 -2.77
CA TRP A 202 26.83 -4.33 -2.95
C TRP A 202 27.40 -3.79 -1.63
N LEU A 203 26.52 -3.44 -0.68
CA LEU A 203 26.93 -2.95 0.64
C LEU A 203 27.13 -4.07 1.65
N GLY A 204 26.57 -5.26 1.41
CA GLY A 204 26.59 -6.39 2.34
C GLY A 204 25.74 -6.18 3.61
N THR A 205 24.98 -5.08 3.68
CA THR A 205 24.12 -4.68 4.81
C THR A 205 22.93 -3.85 4.31
N THR A 206 22.05 -3.41 5.20
CA THR A 206 21.02 -2.42 4.89
C THR A 206 21.66 -1.03 4.74
N PRO A 207 21.31 -0.23 3.71
CA PRO A 207 21.86 1.12 3.59
C PRO A 207 21.65 1.99 4.83
N VAL A 208 20.53 1.81 5.54
CA VAL A 208 20.21 2.57 6.75
C VAL A 208 21.22 2.35 7.88
N SER A 209 21.86 1.17 7.96
CA SER A 209 22.83 0.87 9.02
C SER A 209 24.15 1.64 8.86
N LEU A 210 24.38 2.25 7.70
CA LEU A 210 25.61 3.00 7.41
C LEU A 210 25.49 4.50 7.75
N LEU A 211 24.27 5.00 8.01
CA LEU A 211 24.06 6.41 8.34
C LEU A 211 24.82 6.84 9.59
N GLY A 212 25.54 7.97 9.49
CA GLY A 212 26.35 8.51 10.58
C GLY A 212 27.65 7.74 10.86
N THR A 213 27.98 6.75 10.03
CA THR A 213 29.28 6.07 10.06
C THR A 213 30.24 6.67 9.03
N GLU A 214 31.51 6.29 9.06
CA GLU A 214 32.49 6.68 8.02
C GLU A 214 32.13 6.21 6.59
N HIS A 215 31.20 5.25 6.50
CA HIS A 215 30.75 4.60 5.29
C HIS A 215 29.48 5.21 4.70
N ASP A 216 28.89 6.26 5.29
CA ASP A 216 27.67 6.88 4.74
C ASP A 216 27.93 7.55 3.38
N ARG A 217 29.14 8.06 3.15
CA ARG A 217 29.53 8.77 1.92
C ARG A 217 29.49 7.90 0.66
N GLN A 218 29.47 6.58 0.78
CA GLN A 218 29.38 5.67 -0.38
C GLN A 218 27.92 5.44 -0.83
N LEU A 219 26.93 5.82 -0.03
CA LEU A 219 25.52 5.58 -0.30
C LEU A 219 25.03 6.24 -1.61
N PRO A 220 25.40 7.50 -1.93
CA PRO A 220 25.02 8.12 -3.21
C PRO A 220 25.59 7.38 -4.42
N ASP A 221 26.85 6.95 -4.36
CA ASP A 221 27.50 6.23 -5.46
C ASP A 221 26.78 4.91 -5.77
N VAL A 222 26.39 4.16 -4.73
CA VAL A 222 25.64 2.90 -4.89
C VAL A 222 24.23 3.15 -5.45
N ALA A 223 23.55 4.22 -5.00
CA ALA A 223 22.26 4.60 -5.54
C ALA A 223 22.36 5.01 -7.02
N GLN A 224 23.39 5.78 -7.38
CA GLN A 224 23.63 6.20 -8.76
C GLN A 224 23.94 5.01 -9.68
N PHE A 225 24.76 4.07 -9.21
CA PHE A 225 25.10 2.86 -9.96
C PHE A 225 23.84 2.05 -10.31
N LEU A 226 22.90 1.92 -9.36
CA LEU A 226 21.62 1.25 -9.57
C LEU A 226 20.78 1.91 -10.66
N MET A 227 20.66 3.24 -10.63
CA MET A 227 19.87 3.99 -11.61
C MET A 227 20.49 3.94 -13.01
N SER A 228 21.82 3.87 -13.08
CA SER A 228 22.55 3.82 -14.36
C SER A 228 22.63 2.41 -14.97
N SER A 229 22.40 1.36 -14.17
CA SER A 229 22.44 -0.05 -14.60
C SER A 229 21.08 -0.61 -15.02
N GLY A 230 20.01 0.18 -14.87
CA GLY A 230 18.64 -0.18 -15.21
C GLY A 230 18.16 0.32 -16.59
N GLU A 231 19.02 1.00 -17.34
CA GLU A 231 18.82 1.36 -18.76
C GLU A 231 19.31 0.26 -19.71
#